data_AF-A0A934W2B6-F1
#
_entry.id   AF-A0A934W2B6-F1
#
_cell.length_a   1.000
_cell.length_b   1.000
_cell.length_c   1.000
_cell.angle_alpha   90.00
_cell.angle_beta   90.00
_cell.angle_gamma   90.00
#
_symmetry.space_group_name_H-M   'P 1'
#
loop_
_entity.id
_entity.type
_entity.pdbx_description
1 polymer ?
#
loop_
_entity_poly.entity_id
_entity_poly.type
_entity_poly.pdbx_seq_one_letter_code
_entity_poly.pdbx_strand_id
1 'polypeptide(L)' 'MINQTFSEGLPFDDAAARQYGYITEFVPGAGRSPRGRVPDVMIAATAAADGAALITRDGKDFFGLETLIKIIYF' A
#
# COMPACT_ATOMS: atom_id res chain seq x y z
N MET A 1 13.37 20.09 1.02
CA MET A 1 14.03 19.20 2.01
C MET A 1 13.66 17.73 1.82
N ILE A 2 12.39 17.34 1.60
CA ILE A 2 12.04 15.91 1.33
C ILE A 2 12.80 15.34 0.12
N ASN A 3 12.80 16.02 -1.03
CA ASN A 3 13.51 15.56 -2.25
C ASN A 3 15.05 15.68 -2.16
N GLN A 4 15.59 16.25 -1.08
CA GLN A 4 17.04 16.29 -0.82
C GLN A 4 17.48 15.14 0.09
N THR A 5 16.56 14.57 0.88
CA THR A 5 16.80 13.42 1.76
C THR A 5 16.37 12.11 1.11
N PHE A 6 15.26 12.13 0.39
CA PHE A 6 14.71 11.02 -0.37
C PHE A 6 14.73 11.38 -1.86
N SER A 7 14.79 10.37 -2.73
CA SER A 7 14.63 10.59 -4.17
C SER A 7 13.23 11.15 -4.49
N GLU A 8 12.97 11.39 -5.77
CA GLU A 8 11.61 11.67 -6.23
C GLU A 8 10.63 10.60 -5.72
N GLY A 9 9.47 11.05 -5.26
CA GLY A 9 8.44 10.16 -4.74
C GLY A 9 7.80 9.35 -5.86
N LEU A 10 7.31 8.16 -5.52
CA LEU A 10 6.53 7.35 -6.44
C LEU A 10 5.15 8.00 -6.63
N PRO A 11 4.70 8.24 -7.87
CA PRO A 11 3.38 8.77 -8.13
C PRO A 11 2.31 7.70 -7.85
N PHE A 12 1.09 8.15 -7.56
CA PHE A 12 -0.09 7.29 -7.67
C PHE A 12 -0.61 7.39 -9.11
N ASP A 13 -0.14 6.51 -9.98
CA ASP A 13 -0.43 6.48 -11.42
C ASP A 13 -1.46 5.40 -11.79
N ASP A 14 -1.65 5.13 -13.09
CA ASP A 14 -2.58 4.12 -13.59
C ASP A 14 -2.22 2.68 -13.16
N ALA A 15 -0.94 2.39 -12.91
CA ALA A 15 -0.53 1.09 -12.38
C ALA A 15 -0.94 0.96 -10.91
N ALA A 16 -0.67 2.00 -10.10
CA ALA A 16 -1.11 2.07 -8.72
C ALA A 16 -2.65 2.04 -8.60
N ALA A 17 -3.38 2.74 -9.46
CA ALA A 17 -4.85 2.73 -9.48
C ALA A 17 -5.43 1.34 -9.76
N ARG A 18 -4.81 0.55 -10.63
CA ARG A 18 -5.20 -0.85 -10.87
C ARG A 18 -4.96 -1.72 -9.65
N GLN A 19 -3.80 -1.60 -9.00
CA GLN A 19 -3.51 -2.33 -7.77
C GLN A 19 -4.45 -1.94 -6.62
N TYR A 20 -4.84 -0.66 -6.54
CA TYR A 20 -5.84 -0.19 -5.59
C TYR A 20 -7.15 -0.96 -5.77
N GLY A 21 -7.64 -1.12 -7.01
CA GLY A 21 -8.82 -1.94 -7.32
C GLY A 21 -8.70 -3.36 -6.76
N TYR A 22 -7.62 -4.08 -7.12
CA TYR A 22 -7.38 -5.44 -6.65
C TYR A 22 -7.33 -5.55 -5.12
N ILE A 23 -6.64 -4.63 -4.46
CA ILE A 23 -6.55 -4.62 -2.99
C ILE A 23 -7.95 -4.37 -2.38
N THR A 24 -8.72 -3.42 -2.92
CA THR A 24 -10.07 -3.14 -2.39
C THR A 24 -11.04 -4.30 -2.56
N GLU A 25 -10.87 -5.13 -3.59
CA GLU A 25 -11.63 -6.37 -3.77
C GLU A 25 -11.19 -7.47 -2.79
N PHE A 26 -9.91 -7.51 -2.42
CA PHE A 26 -9.34 -8.51 -1.52
C PHE A 26 -9.64 -8.24 -0.03
N VAL A 27 -9.63 -6.96 0.37
CA VAL A 27 -9.81 -6.50 1.77
C VAL A 27 -11.10 -7.01 2.45
N PRO A 28 -12.27 -7.05 1.78
CA PRO A 28 -13.48 -7.67 2.33
C PRO A 28 -13.31 -9.14 2.73
N GLY A 29 -12.56 -9.92 1.94
CA GLY A 29 -12.25 -11.33 2.22
C GLY A 29 -11.40 -11.51 3.48
N ALA A 30 -10.64 -10.48 3.87
CA ALA A 30 -9.87 -10.42 5.11
C ALA A 30 -10.67 -9.87 6.31
N GLY A 31 -12.00 -9.68 6.18
CA GLY A 31 -12.85 -9.14 7.24
C GLY A 31 -12.64 -7.64 7.50
N ARG A 32 -12.16 -6.89 6.49
CA ARG A 32 -11.81 -5.47 6.59
C ARG A 32 -12.67 -4.62 5.65
N SER A 33 -12.76 -3.33 5.97
CA SER A 33 -13.44 -2.33 5.14
C SER A 33 -12.41 -1.38 4.52
N PRO A 34 -12.47 -1.10 3.20
CA PRO A 34 -11.68 -0.04 2.57
C PRO A 34 -12.06 1.37 3.08
N ARG A 35 -13.32 1.56 3.50
CA ARG A 35 -13.79 2.83 4.05
C ARG A 35 -13.09 3.07 5.40
N GLY A 36 -12.24 4.10 5.44
CA GLY A 36 -11.41 4.50 6.59
C GLY A 36 -9.91 4.36 6.36
N ARG A 37 -9.48 3.71 5.26
CA ARG A 37 -8.08 3.31 5.02
C ARG A 37 -7.59 3.68 3.62
N VAL A 38 -8.27 4.65 2.99
CA VAL A 38 -7.97 5.07 1.62
C VAL A 38 -6.48 5.42 1.46
N PRO A 39 -5.85 6.20 2.37
CA PRO A 39 -4.41 6.47 2.26
C PRO A 39 -3.56 5.19 2.33
N ASP A 40 -3.85 4.28 3.25
CA ASP A 40 -3.07 3.04 3.41
C ASP A 40 -3.20 2.13 2.20
N VAL A 41 -4.40 2.00 1.64
CA VAL A 41 -4.63 1.23 0.42
C VAL A 41 -3.94 1.88 -0.78
N MET A 42 -3.88 3.21 -0.86
CA MET A 42 -3.09 3.89 -1.90
C MET A 42 -1.59 3.63 -1.74
N ILE A 43 -1.05 3.69 -0.52
CA ILE A 43 0.37 3.39 -0.26
C ILE A 43 0.69 1.94 -0.60
N ALA A 44 -0.17 0.99 -0.19
CA ALA A 44 -0.02 -0.43 -0.52
C ALA A 44 -0.09 -0.67 -2.04
N ALA A 45 -0.99 0.01 -2.73
CA ALA A 45 -1.17 -0.10 -4.17
C ALA A 45 0.03 0.45 -4.96
N THR A 46 0.58 1.60 -4.55
CA THR A 46 1.83 2.13 -5.11
C THR A 46 2.98 1.16 -4.88
N ALA A 47 3.15 0.63 -3.65
CA ALA A 47 4.19 -0.36 -3.37
C ALA A 47 4.03 -1.63 -4.22
N ALA A 48 2.81 -2.13 -4.41
CA ALA A 48 2.52 -3.28 -5.26
C ALA A 48 2.84 -3.02 -6.74
N ALA A 49 2.50 -1.83 -7.24
CA ALA A 49 2.73 -1.45 -8.63
C ALA A 49 4.22 -1.35 -8.97
N ASP A 50 5.03 -0.85 -8.04
CA ASP A 50 6.48 -0.70 -8.19
C ASP A 50 7.30 -1.93 -7.72
N GLY A 51 6.63 -2.98 -7.22
CA GLY A 51 7.31 -4.15 -6.64
C GLY A 51 8.14 -3.84 -5.38
N ALA A 52 7.80 -2.75 -4.69
CA ALA A 52 8.49 -2.28 -3.50
C ALA A 52 7.97 -2.97 -2.23
N ALA A 53 8.82 -3.00 -1.19
CA ALA A 53 8.39 -3.40 0.15
C ALA A 53 7.82 -2.19 0.91
N LEU A 54 6.77 -2.44 1.69
CA LEU A 54 6.18 -1.43 2.58
C LEU A 54 6.81 -1.54 3.96
N ILE A 55 7.50 -0.49 4.39
CA ILE A 55 8.13 -0.44 5.71
C ILE A 55 7.21 0.36 6.65
N THR A 56 6.75 -0.24 7.74
CA THR A 56 5.81 0.41 8.67
C THR A 56 6.08 0.06 10.14
N ARG A 57 5.78 1.02 11.03
CA ARG A 57 5.74 0.79 12.48
C ARG A 57 4.35 0.36 12.97
N ASP A 58 3.30 0.64 12.18
CA ASP A 58 1.95 0.16 12.45
C ASP A 58 1.53 -0.84 11.38
N GLY A 59 1.72 -2.12 11.71
CA GLY A 59 1.36 -3.23 10.83
C GLY A 59 -0.14 -3.51 10.78
N LYS A 60 -0.94 -2.98 11.72
CA LYS A 60 -2.38 -3.23 11.77
C LYS A 60 -3.05 -2.69 10.52
N ASP A 61 -2.48 -1.64 9.93
CA ASP A 61 -2.96 -1.00 8.71
C ASP A 61 -2.80 -1.80 7.43
N PHE A 62 -1.97 -2.83 7.47
CA PHE A 62 -1.68 -3.66 6.30
C PHE A 62 -1.97 -5.14 6.52
N PHE A 63 -2.58 -5.50 7.66
CA PHE A 63 -2.96 -6.88 7.96
C PHE A 63 -3.92 -7.45 6.91
N GLY A 64 -3.55 -8.61 6.36
CA GLY A 64 -4.25 -9.29 5.27
C GLY A 64 -3.71 -8.93 3.88
N LEU A 65 -2.78 -7.99 3.76
CA LEU A 65 -2.15 -7.61 2.48
C LEU A 65 -0.78 -8.27 2.27
N GLU A 66 -0.30 -9.09 3.21
CA GLU A 66 1.01 -9.75 3.17
C GLU A 66 1.19 -10.67 1.96
N THR A 67 0.08 -11.14 1.38
CA THR A 67 0.07 -11.97 0.17
C THR A 67 0.18 -11.16 -1.13
N LEU A 68 -0.10 -9.86 -1.06
CA LEU A 68 -0.08 -8.94 -2.20
C LEU A 68 1.17 -8.05 -2.20
N ILE A 69 1.67 -7.70 -1.01
CA ILE A 69 2.85 -6.85 -0.83
C ILE A 69 3.76 -7.37 0.27
N LYS A 70 5.07 -7.18 0.08
CA LYS A 70 6.06 -7.45 1.13
C LYS A 70 5.99 -6.36 2.18
N ILE A 71 5.74 -6.72 3.44
CA ILE A 71 5.70 -5.79 4.57
C ILE A 71 6.91 -6.04 5.48
N ILE A 72 7.58 -4.96 5.88
CA ILE A 72 8.72 -4.96 6.81
C ILE A 72 8.34 -4.13 8.03
N TYR A 73 8.43 -4.73 9.21
CA TYR A 73 8.13 -4.07 10.48
C TYR A 73 9.41 -3.65 11.19
N PHE A 74 9.39 -2.50 11.88
CA PHE A 74 10.51 -1.99 12.68
C PHE A 74 10.05 -1.12 13.85
#